data_AF-A0A4Y9YNM9-F1
#
_entry.id   AF-A0A4Y9YNM9-F1
#
_cell.length_a   1.000
_cell.length_b   1.000
_cell.length_c   1.000
_cell.angle_alpha   90.00
_cell.angle_beta   90.00
_cell.angle_gamma   90.00
#
_symmetry.space_group_name_H-M   'P 1'
#
loop_
_entity.id
_entity.type
_entity.pdbx_description
1 polymer ?
#
loop_
_entity_poly.entity_id
_entity_poly.type
_entity_poly.pdbx_seq_one_letter_code
_entity_poly.pdbx_strand_id
1 'polypeptide(L)'
;MCYHLVYYDEEREAASPPPEATLGLKPSALRETVDTKLNELIDERYHLSRRICSLQRLRNSVAPIHRLPMELLVEWRALAFSTPRLWTYIPLWQCDLARLFLTCSKDLLVKCVTKQLPPPESGIEGSKPLLQALLPLERLQSLHVALSDPFDMEVLLEFLTQPEAPHLENLELLTKDLEPGQLSPLDQSLTRTPPTPFLANTVPKLRSVVMENISFRFRYGIFTNLTQLKVFDVDAHVPPVDLFLNVLDLCPHLEILKYCSKLWSSARTAASARSRPVVLSRLLELALEYQPSAWVTFVLGSVDLTATHARVQLTQHNEANFSFLPADMARVPSLAALIRTLTITFFDFNDARGTLASRRAGGRPRADGQHCTSQHQMDIQ
;
A
#
# COMPACT_ATOMS: atom_id res chain seq x y z
N MET A 1 -18.00 -27.41 29.07
CA MET A 1 -16.94 -26.64 29.75
C MET A 1 -17.43 -25.22 29.90
N CYS A 2 -17.84 -24.85 31.11
CA CYS A 2 -18.44 -23.55 31.41
C CYS A 2 -17.32 -22.59 31.84
N TYR A 3 -17.13 -21.49 31.12
CA TYR A 3 -16.21 -20.43 31.51
C TYR A 3 -16.92 -19.51 32.51
N HIS A 4 -16.46 -19.55 33.76
CA HIS A 4 -16.82 -18.58 34.79
C HIS A 4 -16.08 -17.27 34.48
N LEU A 5 -16.81 -16.25 34.02
CA LEU A 5 -16.33 -14.87 33.95
C LEU A 5 -16.37 -14.27 35.36
N VAL A 6 -15.19 -14.04 35.93
CA VAL A 6 -15.03 -13.27 37.17
C VAL A 6 -15.02 -11.80 36.78
N TYR A 7 -16.07 -11.08 37.17
CA TYR A 7 -16.11 -9.62 37.14
C TYR A 7 -15.22 -9.10 38.26
N TYR A 8 -14.18 -8.35 37.92
CA TYR A 8 -13.42 -7.54 38.88
C TYR A 8 -14.13 -6.19 39.02
N ASP A 9 -14.59 -5.91 40.24
CA ASP A 9 -15.10 -4.60 40.66
C ASP A 9 -13.89 -3.72 41.00
N GLU A 10 -13.51 -2.81 40.10
CA GLU A 10 -12.52 -1.77 40.37
C GLU A 10 -13.21 -0.55 41.00
N GLU A 11 -13.39 -0.57 42.32
CA GLU A 11 -13.58 0.65 43.10
C GLU A 11 -12.29 1.49 43.02
N ARG A 12 -12.23 2.40 42.04
CA ARG A 12 -11.15 3.40 41.94
C ARG A 12 -11.35 4.47 43.01
N GLU A 13 -10.64 4.31 44.11
CA GLU A 13 -10.25 5.38 45.01
C GLU A 13 -9.65 6.54 44.20
N ALA A 14 -10.26 7.72 44.30
CA ALA A 14 -9.78 8.95 43.67
C ALA A 14 -8.50 9.44 44.37
N ALA A 15 -7.38 8.79 44.06
CA ALA A 15 -6.06 9.26 44.46
C ALA A 15 -5.77 10.58 43.74
N SER A 16 -5.45 11.60 44.55
CA SER A 16 -5.02 12.93 44.10
C SER A 16 -3.96 12.82 42.99
N PRO A 17 -4.03 13.62 41.92
CA PRO A 17 -3.08 13.56 40.82
C PRO A 17 -1.66 13.69 41.40
N PRO A 18 -0.74 12.77 41.08
CA PRO A 18 0.64 12.88 41.54
C PRO A 18 1.20 14.21 41.02
N PRO A 19 1.99 14.92 41.83
CA PRO A 19 2.59 16.19 41.42
C PRO A 19 3.33 15.97 40.10
N GLU A 20 3.09 16.85 39.13
CA GLU A 20 3.76 16.88 37.83
C GLU A 20 5.27 16.93 38.05
N ALA A 21 5.88 15.75 38.17
CA ALA A 21 7.30 15.58 38.05
C ALA A 21 7.60 15.90 36.59
N THR A 22 7.95 17.16 36.33
CA THR A 22 8.59 17.60 35.10
C THR A 22 9.87 16.78 34.95
N LEU A 23 9.74 15.59 34.35
CA LEU A 23 10.84 14.77 33.90
C LEU A 23 11.52 15.61 32.83
N GLY A 24 12.53 16.38 33.24
CA GLY A 24 13.41 17.17 32.38
C GLY A 24 14.31 16.30 31.51
N LEU A 25 13.76 15.21 30.96
CA LEU A 25 14.39 14.39 29.96
C LEU A 25 14.43 15.20 28.68
N LYS A 26 15.66 15.51 28.25
CA LYS A 26 15.90 16.16 26.96
C LYS A 26 15.21 15.33 25.86
N PRO A 27 14.60 15.94 24.83
CA PRO A 27 13.96 15.22 23.72
C PRO A 27 14.85 14.13 23.09
N SER A 28 16.17 14.31 23.10
CA SER A 28 17.14 13.32 22.66
C SER A 28 17.13 12.03 23.49
N ALA A 29 17.00 12.13 24.82
CA ALA A 29 16.94 10.98 25.73
C ALA A 29 15.64 10.18 25.58
N LEU A 30 14.53 10.88 25.30
CA LEU A 30 13.24 10.23 25.03
C LEU A 30 13.29 9.44 23.71
N ARG A 31 13.89 10.03 22.67
CA ARG A 31 14.08 9.34 21.39
C ARG A 31 14.94 8.09 21.51
N GLU A 32 16.07 8.21 22.21
CA GLU A 32 16.96 7.07 22.48
C GLU A 32 16.22 5.96 23.22
N THR A 33 15.35 6.30 24.18
CA THR A 33 14.53 5.32 24.91
C THR A 33 13.53 4.62 23.99
N VAL A 34 12.87 5.35 23.08
CA VAL A 34 11.92 4.78 22.11
C VAL A 34 12.61 3.87 21.11
N ASP A 35 13.73 4.31 20.53
CA ASP A 35 14.50 3.51 19.57
C ASP A 35 15.03 2.23 20.22
N THR A 36 15.50 2.32 21.46
CA THR A 36 15.90 1.15 22.26
C THR A 36 14.74 0.17 22.43
N LYS A 37 13.55 0.67 22.81
CA LYS A 37 12.36 -0.18 22.98
C LYS A 37 11.86 -0.78 21.66
N LEU A 38 11.94 -0.05 20.55
CA LEU A 38 11.56 -0.57 19.24
C LEU A 38 12.48 -1.72 18.81
N ASN A 39 13.79 -1.57 19.01
CA ASN A 39 14.75 -2.63 18.71
C ASN A 39 14.54 -3.86 19.60
N GLU A 40 14.28 -3.67 20.90
CA GLU A 40 13.91 -4.76 21.82
C GLU A 40 12.67 -5.52 21.30
N LEU A 41 11.63 -4.83 20.85
CA LEU A 41 10.42 -5.46 20.30
C LEU A 41 10.66 -6.19 18.97
N ILE A 42 11.52 -5.66 18.10
CA ILE A 42 11.92 -6.32 16.86
C ILE A 42 12.67 -7.62 17.17
N ASP A 43 13.59 -7.58 18.13
CA ASP A 43 14.34 -8.75 18.58
C ASP A 43 13.42 -9.78 19.24
N GLU A 44 12.49 -9.36 20.11
CA GLU A 44 11.48 -10.24 20.70
C GLU A 44 10.61 -10.91 19.63
N ARG A 45 10.14 -10.17 18.61
CA ARG A 45 9.39 -10.73 17.49
C ARG A 45 10.21 -11.76 16.71
N TYR A 46 11.49 -11.48 16.48
CA TYR A 46 12.41 -12.38 15.81
C TYR A 46 12.61 -13.67 16.64
N HIS A 47 12.83 -13.54 17.95
CA HIS A 47 12.97 -14.67 18.87
C HIS A 47 11.70 -15.51 18.97
N LEU A 48 10.52 -14.88 19.07
CA LEU A 48 9.23 -15.57 19.05
C LEU A 48 9.02 -16.33 17.74
N SER A 49 9.33 -15.72 16.60
CA SER A 49 9.26 -16.39 15.30
C SER A 49 10.20 -17.61 15.24
N ARG A 50 11.44 -17.50 15.75
CA ARG A 50 12.35 -18.65 15.86
C ARG A 50 11.81 -19.73 16.79
N ARG A 51 11.21 -19.38 17.93
CA ARG A 51 10.59 -20.34 18.87
C ARG A 51 9.38 -21.04 18.27
N ILE A 52 8.53 -20.33 17.52
CA ILE A 52 7.41 -20.95 16.79
C ILE A 52 7.94 -21.93 15.76
N CYS A 53 8.95 -21.54 14.96
CA CYS A 53 9.59 -22.44 14.00
C CYS A 53 10.24 -23.66 14.68
N SER A 54 10.90 -23.48 15.83
CA SER A 54 11.50 -24.61 16.56
C SER A 54 10.45 -25.53 17.16
N LEU A 55 9.34 -24.99 17.69
CA LEU A 55 8.19 -25.78 18.17
C LEU A 55 7.49 -26.49 17.02
N GLN A 56 7.35 -25.89 15.85
CA GLN A 56 6.81 -26.56 14.66
C GLN A 56 7.73 -27.69 14.21
N ARG A 57 9.05 -27.47 14.21
CA ARG A 57 10.03 -28.52 13.92
C ARG A 57 9.98 -29.64 14.95
N LEU A 58 9.87 -29.31 16.24
CA LEU A 58 9.73 -30.27 17.33
C LEU A 58 8.41 -31.05 17.22
N ARG A 59 7.29 -30.37 16.94
CA ARG A 59 6.01 -31.01 16.69
C ARG A 59 6.11 -31.98 15.50
N ASN A 60 6.72 -31.53 14.41
CA ASN A 60 6.97 -32.34 13.23
C ASN A 60 8.05 -33.42 13.46
N SER A 61 8.85 -33.36 14.53
CA SER A 61 9.80 -34.41 14.88
C SER A 61 9.21 -35.43 15.86
N VAL A 62 8.31 -34.99 16.75
CA VAL A 62 7.58 -35.82 17.72
C VAL A 62 6.51 -36.64 17.01
N ALA A 63 5.78 -36.02 16.08
CA ALA A 63 4.85 -36.70 15.19
C ALA A 63 5.21 -36.35 13.73
N PRO A 64 6.26 -36.96 13.18
CA PRO A 64 6.58 -36.80 11.78
C PRO A 64 5.37 -37.16 10.94
N ILE A 65 5.12 -36.37 9.90
CA ILE A 65 4.02 -36.63 8.95
C ILE A 65 4.14 -38.05 8.37
N HIS A 66 5.37 -38.55 8.20
CA HIS A 66 5.64 -39.93 7.75
C HIS A 66 5.29 -41.02 8.79
N ARG A 67 5.02 -40.66 10.04
CA ARG A 67 4.56 -41.57 11.11
C ARG A 67 3.05 -41.50 11.35
N LEU A 68 2.33 -40.64 10.63
CA LEU A 68 0.87 -40.69 10.65
C LEU A 68 0.42 -42.01 10.00
N PRO A 69 -0.61 -42.69 10.55
CA PRO A 69 -1.20 -43.86 9.89
C PRO A 69 -1.56 -43.50 8.45
N MET A 70 -1.26 -44.42 7.52
CA MET A 70 -1.47 -44.17 6.09
C MET A 70 -2.95 -43.88 5.80
N GLU A 71 -3.86 -44.48 6.55
CA GLU A 71 -5.31 -44.28 6.50
C GLU A 71 -5.65 -42.81 6.75
N LEU A 72 -5.05 -42.20 7.77
CA LEU A 72 -5.27 -40.79 8.11
C LEU A 72 -4.72 -39.85 7.04
N LEU A 73 -3.55 -40.17 6.47
CA LEU A 73 -3.00 -39.41 5.35
C LEU A 73 -3.90 -39.48 4.11
N VAL A 74 -4.45 -40.66 3.81
CA VAL A 74 -5.39 -40.87 2.70
C VAL A 74 -6.68 -40.09 2.93
N GLU A 75 -7.25 -40.16 4.14
CA GLU A 75 -8.46 -39.41 4.52
C GLU A 75 -8.26 -37.90 4.43
N TRP A 76 -7.15 -37.39 4.96
CA TRP A 76 -6.85 -35.96 4.93
C TRP A 76 -6.62 -35.48 3.50
N ARG A 77 -5.95 -36.29 2.69
CA ARG A 77 -5.78 -36.02 1.27
C ARG A 77 -7.14 -35.97 0.56
N ALA A 78 -8.00 -36.97 0.77
CA ALA A 78 -9.34 -37.01 0.21
C ALA A 78 -10.19 -35.80 0.64
N LEU A 79 -10.10 -35.42 1.92
CA LEU A 79 -10.77 -34.24 2.46
C LEU A 79 -10.26 -32.94 1.81
N ALA A 80 -8.93 -32.81 1.65
CA ALA A 80 -8.34 -31.66 0.97
C ALA A 80 -8.83 -31.56 -0.48
N PHE A 81 -8.78 -32.65 -1.25
CA PHE A 81 -9.26 -32.66 -2.65
C PHE A 81 -10.77 -32.48 -2.79
N SER A 82 -11.57 -32.90 -1.80
CA SER A 82 -13.02 -32.72 -1.80
C SER A 82 -13.47 -31.34 -1.31
N THR A 83 -12.54 -30.48 -0.85
CA THR A 83 -12.84 -29.14 -0.34
C THR A 83 -12.26 -28.04 -1.23
N PRO A 84 -12.92 -27.66 -2.35
CA PRO A 84 -12.42 -26.67 -3.31
C PRO A 84 -12.01 -25.32 -2.72
N ARG A 85 -12.66 -24.90 -1.62
CA ARG A 85 -12.37 -23.63 -0.94
C ARG A 85 -10.92 -23.52 -0.46
N LEU A 86 -10.27 -24.62 -0.10
CA LEU A 86 -8.88 -24.65 0.33
C LEU A 86 -7.89 -24.27 -0.78
N TRP A 87 -8.33 -24.32 -2.04
CA TRP A 87 -7.49 -24.13 -3.23
C TRP A 87 -7.72 -22.77 -3.91
N THR A 88 -8.46 -21.86 -3.27
CA THR A 88 -8.83 -20.56 -3.85
C THR A 88 -7.74 -19.49 -3.74
N TYR A 89 -6.69 -19.72 -2.95
CA TYR A 89 -5.55 -18.82 -2.81
C TYR A 89 -4.35 -19.36 -3.60
N ILE A 90 -4.05 -18.74 -4.74
CA ILE A 90 -3.20 -19.30 -5.80
C ILE A 90 -1.88 -18.54 -5.88
N PRO A 91 -0.74 -19.18 -5.54
CA PRO A 91 0.58 -18.59 -5.69
C PRO A 91 1.08 -18.72 -7.12
N LEU A 92 1.18 -17.63 -7.89
CA LEU A 92 1.56 -17.72 -9.32
C LEU A 92 3.06 -17.97 -9.56
N TRP A 93 3.90 -17.80 -8.54
CA TRP A 93 5.34 -18.06 -8.65
C TRP A 93 5.70 -19.56 -8.66
N GLN A 94 4.72 -20.44 -8.42
CA GLN A 94 4.89 -21.90 -8.50
C GLN A 94 3.90 -22.45 -9.54
N CYS A 95 4.31 -22.51 -10.81
CA CYS A 95 3.44 -22.88 -11.94
C CYS A 95 2.65 -24.17 -11.71
N ASP A 96 3.33 -25.25 -11.30
CA ASP A 96 2.71 -26.56 -11.10
C ASP A 96 1.69 -26.54 -9.97
N LEU A 97 2.02 -25.84 -8.88
CA LEU A 97 1.12 -25.69 -7.75
C LEU A 97 -0.09 -24.82 -8.13
N ALA A 98 0.14 -23.74 -8.88
CA ALA A 98 -0.92 -22.88 -9.37
C ALA A 98 -1.89 -23.65 -10.27
N ARG A 99 -1.39 -24.47 -11.20
CA ARG A 99 -2.22 -25.36 -12.04
C ARG A 99 -3.05 -26.31 -11.19
N LEU A 100 -2.42 -26.99 -10.22
CA LEU A 100 -3.14 -27.89 -9.30
C LEU A 100 -4.24 -27.15 -8.54
N PHE A 101 -3.95 -25.96 -8.01
CA PHE A 101 -4.91 -25.15 -7.27
C PHE A 101 -6.06 -24.67 -8.15
N LEU A 102 -5.77 -24.28 -9.39
CA LEU A 102 -6.77 -23.92 -10.38
C LEU A 102 -7.71 -25.09 -10.67
N THR A 103 -7.18 -26.30 -10.85
CA THR A 103 -7.98 -27.51 -11.06
C THR A 103 -8.82 -27.85 -9.82
N CYS A 104 -8.24 -27.81 -8.62
CA CYS A 104 -8.93 -28.20 -7.39
C CYS A 104 -9.96 -27.17 -6.91
N SER A 105 -9.80 -25.89 -7.25
CA SER A 105 -10.74 -24.83 -6.89
C SER A 105 -12.05 -24.85 -7.70
N LYS A 106 -12.12 -25.63 -8.79
CA LYS A 106 -13.30 -25.75 -9.67
C LYS A 106 -13.75 -24.36 -10.17
N ASP A 107 -15.03 -24.02 -10.02
CA ASP A 107 -15.61 -22.75 -10.47
C ASP A 107 -15.64 -21.67 -9.38
N LEU A 108 -14.96 -21.89 -8.25
CA LEU A 108 -14.91 -20.88 -7.19
C LEU A 108 -14.08 -19.67 -7.61
N LEU A 109 -14.46 -18.51 -7.06
CA LEU A 109 -13.68 -17.29 -7.18
C LEU A 109 -12.31 -17.46 -6.52
N VAL A 110 -11.27 -16.94 -7.17
CA VAL A 110 -9.88 -17.13 -6.75
C VAL A 110 -9.18 -15.82 -6.42
N LYS A 111 -8.17 -15.94 -5.56
CA LYS A 111 -7.24 -14.89 -5.17
C LYS A 111 -5.86 -15.29 -5.65
N CYS A 112 -5.30 -14.54 -6.58
CA CYS A 112 -3.99 -14.80 -7.13
C CYS A 112 -2.95 -13.86 -6.51
N VAL A 113 -1.82 -14.42 -6.10
CA VAL A 113 -0.74 -13.66 -5.48
C VAL A 113 0.57 -14.00 -6.15
N THR A 114 1.40 -12.98 -6.43
CA THR A 114 2.78 -13.22 -6.83
C THR A 114 3.75 -12.12 -6.41
N LYS A 115 5.00 -12.52 -6.16
CA LYS A 115 6.12 -11.61 -5.91
C LYS A 115 7.19 -11.66 -7.00
N GLN A 116 7.02 -12.58 -7.95
CA GLN A 116 7.97 -12.85 -9.01
C GLN A 116 7.23 -13.66 -10.09
N LEU A 117 7.39 -13.31 -11.36
CA LEU A 117 6.93 -14.19 -12.42
C LEU A 117 7.91 -15.36 -12.57
N PRO A 118 7.41 -16.58 -12.83
CA PRO A 118 8.27 -17.72 -13.09
C PRO A 118 9.19 -17.39 -14.27
N PRO A 119 10.49 -17.75 -14.20
CA PRO A 119 11.38 -17.53 -15.32
C PRO A 119 10.87 -18.31 -16.54
N PRO A 120 11.04 -17.77 -17.77
CA PRO A 120 10.64 -18.48 -18.98
C PRO A 120 11.45 -19.78 -19.09
N GLU A 121 10.76 -20.93 -19.13
CA GLU A 121 11.39 -22.26 -19.11
C GLU A 121 12.32 -22.51 -20.31
N SER A 122 12.11 -21.81 -21.43
CA SER A 122 12.81 -22.04 -22.70
C SER A 122 13.58 -20.82 -23.23
N GLY A 123 13.64 -19.71 -22.50
CA GLY A 123 14.32 -18.47 -22.91
C GLY A 123 13.77 -17.77 -24.18
N ILE A 124 12.83 -18.39 -24.90
CA ILE A 124 12.29 -17.91 -26.17
C ILE A 124 10.80 -17.56 -26.03
N GLU A 125 10.05 -18.26 -25.18
CA GLU A 125 8.65 -17.92 -24.90
C GLU A 125 8.57 -16.96 -23.72
N GLY A 126 8.06 -15.74 -23.96
CA GLY A 126 7.88 -14.73 -22.90
C GLY A 126 6.90 -15.18 -21.81
N SER A 127 6.78 -14.42 -20.73
CA SER A 127 5.90 -14.75 -19.60
C SER A 127 4.40 -14.70 -19.91
N LYS A 128 4.01 -14.21 -21.10
CA LYS A 128 2.60 -14.02 -21.51
C LYS A 128 1.76 -15.31 -21.61
N PRO A 129 2.18 -16.39 -22.32
CA PRO A 129 1.41 -17.63 -22.39
C PRO A 129 1.24 -18.28 -21.02
N LEU A 130 2.25 -18.11 -20.15
CA LEU A 130 2.20 -18.59 -18.79
C LEU A 130 1.15 -17.84 -17.96
N LEU A 131 1.12 -16.51 -18.04
CA LEU A 131 0.07 -15.71 -17.41
C LEU A 131 -1.33 -16.10 -17.91
N GLN A 132 -1.48 -16.34 -19.22
CA GLN A 132 -2.74 -16.78 -19.80
C GLN A 132 -3.21 -18.14 -19.26
N ALA A 133 -2.28 -19.05 -19.01
CA ALA A 133 -2.60 -20.36 -18.43
C ALA A 133 -2.89 -20.28 -16.91
N LEU A 134 -2.30 -19.33 -16.19
CA LEU A 134 -2.33 -19.27 -14.72
C LEU A 134 -3.29 -18.25 -14.13
N LEU A 135 -3.75 -17.26 -14.90
CA LEU A 135 -4.67 -16.21 -14.44
C LEU A 135 -6.08 -16.43 -15.00
N PRO A 136 -7.01 -17.03 -14.22
CA PRO A 136 -8.37 -17.27 -14.67
C PRO A 136 -9.23 -16.01 -14.49
N LEU A 137 -9.07 -15.03 -15.38
CA LEU A 137 -9.66 -13.69 -15.24
C LEU A 137 -11.18 -13.68 -15.01
N GLU A 138 -11.91 -14.63 -15.59
CA GLU A 138 -13.37 -14.78 -15.42
C GLU A 138 -13.81 -15.07 -13.99
N ARG A 139 -12.96 -15.68 -13.17
CA ARG A 139 -13.26 -16.00 -11.76
C ARG A 139 -12.28 -15.35 -10.79
N LEU A 140 -11.48 -14.39 -11.27
CA LEU A 140 -10.51 -13.69 -10.46
C LEU A 140 -11.22 -12.65 -9.57
N GLN A 141 -11.13 -12.82 -8.26
CA GLN A 141 -11.67 -11.89 -7.27
C GLN A 141 -10.61 -10.91 -6.77
N SER A 142 -9.37 -11.38 -6.61
CA SER A 142 -8.28 -10.58 -6.06
C SER A 142 -6.99 -10.89 -6.80
N LEU A 143 -6.27 -9.85 -7.20
CA LEU A 143 -4.97 -9.95 -7.81
C LEU A 143 -3.97 -9.10 -7.04
N HIS A 144 -2.98 -9.74 -6.42
CA HIS A 144 -1.87 -9.08 -5.74
C HIS A 144 -0.56 -9.45 -6.43
N VAL A 145 0.11 -8.47 -7.02
CA VAL A 145 1.33 -8.68 -7.80
C VAL A 145 2.38 -7.70 -7.35
N ALA A 146 3.52 -8.20 -6.87
CA ALA A 146 4.63 -7.41 -6.34
C ALA A 146 5.94 -7.79 -7.05
N LEU A 147 6.13 -7.33 -8.28
CA LEU A 147 7.23 -7.76 -9.15
C LEU A 147 8.48 -6.89 -8.95
N SER A 148 9.65 -7.51 -9.06
CA SER A 148 10.92 -6.76 -8.99
C SER A 148 11.37 -6.27 -10.37
N ASP A 149 10.96 -6.97 -11.43
CA ASP A 149 11.36 -6.68 -12.81
C ASP A 149 10.33 -5.77 -13.51
N PRO A 150 10.74 -4.59 -14.02
CA PRO A 150 9.91 -3.74 -14.87
C PRO A 150 9.23 -4.48 -16.02
N PHE A 151 9.98 -5.36 -16.69
CA PHE A 151 9.55 -6.00 -17.93
C PHE A 151 8.43 -7.00 -17.65
N ASP A 152 8.57 -7.78 -16.59
CA ASP A 152 7.51 -8.67 -16.12
C ASP A 152 6.21 -7.91 -15.79
N MET A 153 6.33 -6.71 -15.20
CA MET A 153 5.17 -5.86 -14.94
C MET A 153 4.55 -5.35 -16.23
N GLU A 154 5.33 -4.96 -17.24
CA GLU A 154 4.82 -4.54 -18.54
C GLU A 154 4.06 -5.68 -19.24
N VAL A 155 4.61 -6.90 -19.25
CA VAL A 155 3.94 -8.08 -19.80
C VAL A 155 2.63 -8.37 -19.06
N LEU A 156 2.61 -8.22 -17.74
CA LEU A 156 1.39 -8.36 -16.95
C LEU A 156 0.35 -7.28 -17.30
N LEU A 157 0.76 -6.01 -17.39
CA LEU A 157 -0.13 -4.91 -17.74
C LEU A 157 -0.71 -5.08 -19.15
N GLU A 158 0.09 -5.56 -20.10
CA GLU A 158 -0.37 -5.93 -21.44
C GLU A 158 -1.40 -7.06 -21.38
N PHE A 159 -1.14 -8.11 -20.59
CA PHE A 159 -2.07 -9.22 -20.40
C PHE A 159 -3.41 -8.78 -19.82
N LEU A 160 -3.41 -7.85 -18.86
CA LEU A 160 -4.62 -7.30 -18.23
C LEU A 160 -5.46 -6.42 -19.17
N THR A 161 -5.08 -6.23 -20.43
CA THR A 161 -5.90 -5.50 -21.41
C THR A 161 -6.95 -6.36 -22.12
N GLN A 162 -6.76 -7.69 -22.21
CA GLN A 162 -7.44 -8.49 -23.24
C GLN A 162 -8.67 -9.29 -22.80
N PRO A 163 -8.81 -9.70 -21.52
CA PRO A 163 -10.10 -10.23 -21.05
C PRO A 163 -10.78 -9.35 -19.98
N GLU A 164 -12.11 -9.40 -19.94
CA GLU A 164 -12.88 -8.82 -18.85
C GLU A 164 -12.62 -9.60 -17.55
N ALA A 165 -12.55 -8.89 -16.43
CA ALA A 165 -12.43 -9.48 -15.10
C ALA A 165 -13.68 -9.12 -14.27
N PRO A 166 -14.87 -9.69 -14.61
CA PRO A 166 -16.15 -9.21 -14.08
C PRO A 166 -16.31 -9.41 -12.57
N HIS A 167 -15.53 -10.30 -11.99
CA HIS A 167 -15.54 -10.60 -10.55
C HIS A 167 -14.41 -9.92 -9.77
N LEU A 168 -13.55 -9.14 -10.42
CA LEU A 168 -12.40 -8.52 -9.77
C LEU A 168 -12.86 -7.45 -8.78
N GLU A 169 -12.51 -7.63 -7.52
CA GLU A 169 -12.84 -6.72 -6.41
C GLU A 169 -11.59 -5.98 -5.91
N ASN A 170 -10.43 -6.64 -5.92
CA ASN A 170 -9.19 -6.10 -5.38
C ASN A 170 -8.06 -6.26 -6.40
N LEU A 171 -7.43 -5.14 -6.75
CA LEU A 171 -6.28 -5.08 -7.62
C LEU A 171 -5.14 -4.36 -6.90
N GLU A 172 -4.03 -5.08 -6.71
CA GLU A 172 -2.81 -4.55 -6.11
C GLU A 172 -1.63 -4.88 -7.01
N LEU A 173 -1.02 -3.84 -7.57
CA LEU A 173 0.10 -3.93 -8.49
C LEU A 173 1.25 -3.09 -7.94
N LEU A 174 2.28 -3.75 -7.47
CA LEU A 174 3.46 -3.14 -6.87
C LEU A 174 4.67 -3.53 -7.72
N THR A 175 5.48 -2.54 -8.08
CA THR A 175 6.83 -2.82 -8.57
C THR A 175 7.81 -2.46 -7.46
N LYS A 176 8.74 -3.34 -7.12
CA LYS A 176 9.72 -3.02 -6.07
C LYS A 176 10.52 -1.80 -6.47
N ASP A 177 10.80 -0.95 -5.48
CA ASP A 177 11.62 0.25 -5.63
C ASP A 177 12.92 -0.11 -6.35
N LEU A 178 13.11 0.50 -7.51
CA LEU A 178 14.42 0.56 -8.11
C LEU A 178 15.11 1.71 -7.42
N GLU A 179 16.13 1.39 -6.63
CA GLU A 179 16.93 2.39 -5.94
C GLU A 179 17.28 3.54 -6.90
N PRO A 180 16.96 4.80 -6.55
CA PRO A 180 17.17 5.93 -7.44
C PRO A 180 18.66 6.01 -7.84
N GLY A 181 18.94 5.67 -9.09
CA GLY A 181 20.30 5.58 -9.65
C GLY A 181 20.73 4.20 -10.14
N GLN A 182 19.94 3.14 -9.91
CA GLN A 182 20.17 1.84 -10.56
C GLN A 182 19.53 1.73 -11.94
N LEU A 183 18.52 2.55 -12.25
CA LEU A 183 17.90 2.57 -13.55
C LEU A 183 18.79 3.27 -14.57
N SER A 184 19.03 2.57 -15.69
CA SER A 184 19.59 3.23 -16.88
C SER A 184 18.64 4.37 -17.29
N PRO A 185 19.14 5.50 -17.80
CA PRO A 185 18.28 6.55 -18.36
C PRO A 185 17.31 6.04 -19.43
N LEU A 186 17.66 4.94 -20.11
CA LEU A 186 16.78 4.24 -21.05
C LEU A 186 15.58 3.60 -20.35
N ASP A 187 15.77 3.03 -19.15
CA ASP A 187 14.71 2.39 -18.37
C ASP A 187 13.72 3.42 -17.78
N GLN A 188 14.17 4.65 -17.55
CA GLN A 188 13.33 5.76 -17.08
C GLN A 188 12.29 6.20 -18.13
N SER A 189 12.57 5.94 -19.42
CA SER A 189 11.65 6.30 -20.51
C SER A 189 10.50 5.30 -20.68
N LEU A 190 10.65 4.08 -20.16
CA LEU A 190 9.60 3.07 -20.09
C LEU A 190 8.66 3.42 -18.94
N THR A 191 7.94 4.54 -19.11
CA THR A 191 6.82 4.88 -18.23
C THR A 191 5.85 3.70 -18.27
N ARG A 192 5.82 2.90 -17.19
CA ARG A 192 5.03 1.68 -17.04
C ARG A 192 3.56 2.03 -16.97
N THR A 193 3.03 2.43 -18.11
CA THR A 193 1.69 2.96 -18.21
C THR A 193 0.83 1.85 -18.78
N PRO A 194 -0.19 1.38 -18.05
CA PRO A 194 -1.06 0.33 -18.55
C PRO A 194 -1.63 0.74 -19.92
N PRO A 195 -1.70 -0.19 -20.89
CA PRO A 195 -2.25 0.15 -22.19
C PRO A 195 -3.73 0.53 -22.05
N THR A 196 -4.24 1.31 -22.99
CA THR A 196 -5.66 1.69 -23.05
C THR A 196 -6.37 0.83 -24.10
N PRO A 197 -7.47 0.12 -23.75
CA PRO A 197 -8.15 0.09 -22.45
C PRO A 197 -7.47 -0.84 -21.43
N PHE A 198 -7.51 -0.45 -20.15
CA PHE A 198 -7.05 -1.29 -19.04
C PHE A 198 -8.25 -2.06 -18.47
N LEU A 199 -8.13 -3.39 -18.36
CA LEU A 199 -9.23 -4.29 -17.94
C LEU A 199 -10.52 -4.11 -18.74
N ALA A 200 -10.38 -3.86 -20.05
CA ALA A 200 -11.48 -3.55 -20.97
C ALA A 200 -12.42 -2.41 -20.52
N ASN A 201 -12.03 -1.61 -19.52
CA ASN A 201 -12.89 -0.67 -18.79
C ASN A 201 -14.16 -1.31 -18.16
N THR A 202 -14.22 -2.63 -18.01
CA THR A 202 -15.40 -3.38 -17.54
C THR A 202 -15.06 -4.20 -16.30
N VAL A 203 -14.92 -3.52 -15.16
CA VAL A 203 -14.69 -4.15 -13.85
C VAL A 203 -15.71 -3.65 -12.83
N PRO A 204 -16.98 -4.04 -12.99
CA PRO A 204 -18.09 -3.44 -12.24
C PRO A 204 -17.99 -3.70 -10.73
N LYS A 205 -17.24 -4.72 -10.29
CA LYS A 205 -17.09 -5.07 -8.88
C LYS A 205 -15.82 -4.54 -8.25
N LEU A 206 -14.98 -3.79 -8.98
CA LEU A 206 -13.71 -3.31 -8.46
C LEU A 206 -13.96 -2.32 -7.32
N ARG A 207 -13.38 -2.60 -6.16
CA ARG A 207 -13.53 -1.83 -4.92
C ARG A 207 -12.21 -1.26 -4.44
N SER A 208 -11.13 -2.03 -4.54
CA SER A 208 -9.82 -1.62 -4.07
C SER A 208 -8.80 -1.65 -5.20
N VAL A 209 -8.16 -0.50 -5.43
CA VAL A 209 -7.02 -0.35 -6.31
C VAL A 209 -5.83 0.15 -5.51
N VAL A 210 -4.73 -0.60 -5.58
CA VAL A 210 -3.43 -0.23 -5.02
C VAL A 210 -2.41 -0.32 -6.12
N MET A 211 -1.72 0.78 -6.40
CA MET A 211 -0.64 0.83 -7.39
C MET A 211 0.58 1.49 -6.78
N GLU A 212 1.74 0.87 -6.95
CA GLU A 212 3.02 1.39 -6.47
C GLU A 212 4.07 1.23 -7.58
N ASN A 213 4.80 2.31 -7.89
CA ASN A 213 5.81 2.32 -8.97
C ASN A 213 5.25 1.97 -10.35
N ILE A 214 4.00 2.35 -10.61
CA ILE A 214 3.28 2.14 -11.88
C ILE A 214 2.58 3.44 -12.27
N SER A 215 2.72 3.84 -13.53
CA SER A 215 2.08 5.06 -14.05
C SER A 215 0.58 4.86 -14.13
N PHE A 216 -0.15 5.64 -13.33
CA PHE A 216 -1.61 5.55 -13.26
C PHE A 216 -2.29 6.62 -14.10
N ARG A 217 -3.03 6.22 -15.15
CA ARG A 217 -3.83 7.17 -15.94
C ARG A 217 -5.23 7.33 -15.32
N PHE A 218 -5.54 8.54 -14.89
CA PHE A 218 -6.86 8.96 -14.38
C PHE A 218 -7.95 9.07 -15.48
N ARG A 219 -7.89 8.23 -16.52
CA ARG A 219 -8.86 8.20 -17.65
C ARG A 219 -9.57 6.86 -17.81
N TYR A 220 -9.23 5.86 -17.00
CA TYR A 220 -9.85 4.54 -17.10
C TYR A 220 -11.30 4.57 -16.59
N GLY A 221 -12.15 3.68 -17.11
CA GLY A 221 -13.56 3.56 -16.67
C GLY A 221 -13.76 2.81 -15.34
N ILE A 222 -12.68 2.46 -14.64
CA ILE A 222 -12.69 1.48 -13.53
C ILE A 222 -13.05 2.08 -12.16
N PHE A 223 -13.41 3.36 -12.11
CA PHE A 223 -13.48 4.15 -10.88
C PHE A 223 -14.85 4.13 -10.17
N THR A 224 -15.91 3.67 -10.85
CA THR A 224 -17.29 3.91 -10.43
C THR A 224 -17.68 3.34 -9.06
N ASN A 225 -17.06 2.23 -8.65
CA ASN A 225 -17.41 1.51 -7.42
C ASN A 225 -16.25 1.42 -6.41
N LEU A 226 -15.22 2.24 -6.58
CA LEU A 226 -14.06 2.20 -5.69
C LEU A 226 -14.39 2.69 -4.28
N THR A 227 -14.00 1.88 -3.30
CA THR A 227 -13.95 2.23 -1.88
C THR A 227 -12.53 2.57 -1.44
N GLN A 228 -11.51 2.04 -2.11
CA GLN A 228 -10.12 2.29 -1.82
C GLN A 228 -9.34 2.58 -3.10
N LEU A 229 -8.67 3.74 -3.12
CA LEU A 229 -7.71 4.12 -4.15
C LEU A 229 -6.40 4.52 -3.49
N LYS A 230 -5.35 3.72 -3.70
CA LYS A 230 -4.01 4.01 -3.21
C LYS A 230 -3.05 4.00 -4.38
N VAL A 231 -2.38 5.12 -4.60
CA VAL A 231 -1.46 5.30 -5.72
C VAL A 231 -0.18 5.89 -5.15
N PHE A 232 0.90 5.12 -5.19
CA PHE A 232 2.19 5.42 -4.60
C PHE A 232 3.28 5.47 -5.65
N ASP A 233 4.25 6.34 -5.39
CA ASP A 233 5.49 6.48 -6.15
C ASP A 233 5.29 6.45 -7.66
N VAL A 234 4.41 7.33 -8.12
CA VAL A 234 4.16 7.47 -9.53
C VAL A 234 5.24 8.37 -10.12
N ASP A 235 6.14 7.78 -10.90
CA ASP A 235 7.08 8.48 -11.81
C ASP A 235 6.35 9.43 -12.79
N ALA A 236 5.03 9.28 -12.92
CA ALA A 236 4.21 10.09 -13.79
C ALA A 236 3.88 11.45 -13.18
N HIS A 237 3.83 12.44 -14.06
CA HIS A 237 3.31 13.77 -13.79
C HIS A 237 2.04 13.72 -12.95
N VAL A 238 2.02 14.52 -11.86
CA VAL A 238 0.82 14.81 -11.08
C VAL A 238 -0.32 15.15 -12.06
N PRO A 239 -1.48 14.46 -11.99
CA PRO A 239 -2.56 14.71 -12.92
C PRO A 239 -3.04 16.16 -12.79
N PRO A 240 -3.48 16.78 -13.90
CA PRO A 240 -4.20 18.05 -13.81
C PRO A 240 -5.32 17.94 -12.77
N VAL A 241 -5.47 18.97 -11.93
CA VAL A 241 -6.44 18.97 -10.82
C VAL A 241 -7.85 18.62 -11.32
N ASP A 242 -8.28 19.19 -12.45
CA ASP A 242 -9.59 18.91 -13.03
C ASP A 242 -9.78 17.43 -13.39
N LEU A 243 -8.74 16.78 -13.91
CA LEU A 243 -8.79 15.35 -14.24
C LEU A 243 -8.85 14.49 -12.97
N PHE A 244 -8.08 14.86 -11.94
CA PHE A 244 -8.12 14.16 -10.66
C PHE A 244 -9.50 14.28 -10.00
N LEU A 245 -10.05 15.50 -9.93
CA LEU A 245 -11.37 15.77 -9.37
C LEU A 245 -12.50 15.12 -10.20
N ASN A 246 -12.36 15.01 -11.52
CA ASN A 246 -13.25 14.22 -12.36
C ASN A 246 -13.31 12.76 -11.92
N VAL A 247 -12.15 12.15 -11.66
CA VAL A 247 -12.09 10.77 -11.18
C VAL A 247 -12.73 10.64 -9.80
N LEU A 248 -12.47 11.59 -8.89
CA LEU A 248 -13.11 11.55 -7.56
C LEU A 248 -14.63 11.67 -7.63
N ASP A 249 -15.17 12.47 -8.56
CA ASP A 249 -16.62 12.58 -8.78
C ASP A 249 -17.25 11.27 -9.27
N LEU A 250 -16.46 10.42 -9.94
CA LEU A 250 -16.87 9.06 -10.31
C LEU A 250 -16.79 8.05 -9.15
N CYS A 251 -16.20 8.41 -8.00
CA CYS A 251 -16.00 7.53 -6.86
C CYS A 251 -16.83 7.95 -5.62
N PRO A 252 -18.18 7.98 -5.68
CA PRO A 252 -19.00 8.47 -4.56
C PRO A 252 -18.91 7.57 -3.30
N HIS A 253 -18.40 6.35 -3.44
CA HIS A 253 -18.24 5.38 -2.36
C HIS A 253 -16.82 5.32 -1.78
N LEU A 254 -15.94 6.26 -2.17
CA LEU A 254 -14.54 6.24 -1.75
C LEU A 254 -14.42 6.46 -0.23
N GLU A 255 -13.78 5.51 0.45
CA GLU A 255 -13.50 5.52 1.89
C GLU A 255 -12.03 5.86 2.15
N ILE A 256 -11.12 5.37 1.33
CA ILE A 256 -9.67 5.58 1.50
C ILE A 256 -9.09 6.10 0.19
N LEU A 257 -8.53 7.32 0.24
CA LEU A 257 -7.76 7.91 -0.84
C LEU A 257 -6.34 8.18 -0.36
N LYS A 258 -5.36 7.50 -0.95
CA LYS A 258 -3.94 7.80 -0.75
C LYS A 258 -3.27 8.09 -2.08
N TYR A 259 -2.64 9.25 -2.18
CA TYR A 259 -1.95 9.67 -3.38
C TYR A 259 -0.57 10.21 -3.02
N CYS A 260 0.47 9.53 -3.49
CA CYS A 260 1.88 9.80 -3.18
C CYS A 260 2.70 9.81 -4.47
N SER A 261 3.49 10.86 -4.72
CA SER A 261 4.34 10.99 -5.91
C SER A 261 5.72 11.50 -5.50
N LYS A 262 6.79 10.71 -5.72
CA LYS A 262 8.15 11.10 -5.29
C LYS A 262 8.83 12.09 -6.26
N LEU A 263 8.44 12.10 -7.54
CA LEU A 263 9.09 12.89 -8.58
C LEU A 263 8.17 13.99 -9.10
N TRP A 264 8.30 15.19 -8.53
CA TRP A 264 7.63 16.35 -9.08
C TRP A 264 8.49 17.00 -10.18
N SER A 265 8.03 16.89 -11.42
CA SER A 265 8.43 17.81 -12.49
C SER A 265 7.62 19.10 -12.35
N SER A 266 8.24 20.28 -12.42
CA SER A 266 7.66 21.63 -12.26
C SER A 266 6.59 22.05 -13.30
N ALA A 267 5.83 21.10 -13.83
CA ALA A 267 4.71 21.32 -14.70
C ALA A 267 3.74 22.32 -14.07
N ARG A 268 3.54 23.44 -14.78
CA ARG A 268 2.64 24.51 -14.35
C ARG A 268 1.23 23.96 -14.29
N THR A 269 0.69 23.83 -13.08
CA THR A 269 -0.72 23.52 -12.86
C THR A 269 -1.55 24.77 -13.12
N ALA A 270 -1.98 24.96 -14.38
CA ALA A 270 -3.06 25.89 -14.67
C ALA A 270 -4.35 25.31 -14.07
N ALA A 271 -4.70 25.74 -12.86
CA ALA A 271 -5.96 25.37 -12.24
C ALA A 271 -7.09 26.12 -12.96
N SER A 272 -8.02 25.38 -13.57
CA SER A 272 -9.29 25.97 -13.96
C SER A 272 -10.19 25.98 -12.74
N ALA A 273 -10.83 27.11 -12.45
CA ALA A 273 -11.80 27.19 -11.36
C ALA A 273 -13.00 26.29 -11.70
N ARG A 274 -13.13 25.15 -11.03
CA ARG A 274 -14.36 24.34 -11.07
C ARG A 274 -15.45 25.05 -10.27
N SER A 275 -16.69 24.98 -10.79
CA SER A 275 -17.86 25.57 -10.14
C SER A 275 -18.53 24.66 -9.11
N ARG A 276 -18.30 23.33 -9.17
CA ARG A 276 -18.98 22.35 -8.32
C ARG A 276 -18.00 21.59 -7.42
N PRO A 277 -18.24 21.56 -6.10
CA PRO A 277 -17.45 20.75 -5.18
C PRO A 277 -17.75 19.26 -5.37
N VAL A 278 -16.72 18.42 -5.22
CA VAL A 278 -16.80 16.95 -5.26
C VAL A 278 -17.19 16.43 -3.89
N VAL A 279 -18.33 15.75 -3.77
CA VAL A 279 -18.85 15.28 -2.47
C VAL A 279 -18.38 13.86 -2.21
N LEU A 280 -17.53 13.67 -1.19
CA LEU A 280 -17.02 12.35 -0.80
C LEU A 280 -17.59 11.92 0.56
N SER A 281 -18.89 11.64 0.57
CA SER A 281 -19.68 11.37 1.79
C SER A 281 -19.28 10.13 2.62
N ARG A 282 -18.35 9.31 2.14
CA ARG A 282 -17.84 8.12 2.83
C ARG A 282 -16.35 8.17 3.13
N LEU A 283 -15.66 9.26 2.76
CA LEU A 283 -14.23 9.34 2.93
C LEU A 283 -13.84 9.30 4.41
N LEU A 284 -13.08 8.29 4.78
CA LEU A 284 -12.53 8.07 6.12
C LEU A 284 -11.07 8.52 6.20
N GLU A 285 -10.31 8.34 5.13
CA GLU A 285 -8.89 8.68 5.07
C GLU A 285 -8.55 9.35 3.74
N LEU A 286 -7.96 10.55 3.83
CA LEU A 286 -7.38 11.30 2.73
C LEU A 286 -5.90 11.53 3.03
N ALA A 287 -5.02 10.85 2.30
CA ALA A 287 -3.57 11.07 2.38
C ALA A 287 -3.04 11.63 1.07
N LEU A 288 -2.50 12.85 1.10
CA LEU A 288 -1.84 13.48 -0.05
C LEU A 288 -0.39 13.71 0.32
N GLU A 289 0.50 12.93 -0.28
CA GLU A 289 1.92 12.91 0.05
C GLU A 289 2.76 13.40 -1.12
N TYR A 290 3.73 14.27 -0.80
CA TYR A 290 4.70 14.85 -1.72
C TYR A 290 4.08 15.57 -2.92
N GLN A 291 2.92 16.18 -2.71
CA GLN A 291 2.20 16.93 -3.74
C GLN A 291 2.55 18.43 -3.71
N PRO A 292 2.49 19.14 -4.85
CA PRO A 292 2.69 20.58 -4.88
C PRO A 292 1.63 21.30 -4.02
N SER A 293 2.04 22.26 -3.19
CA SER A 293 1.12 22.94 -2.26
C SER A 293 -0.07 23.59 -2.95
N ALA A 294 0.15 24.20 -4.12
CA ALA A 294 -0.93 24.74 -4.95
C ALA A 294 -1.92 23.64 -5.37
N TRP A 295 -1.43 22.49 -5.83
CA TRP A 295 -2.29 21.37 -6.23
C TRP A 295 -3.12 20.85 -5.06
N VAL A 296 -2.49 20.64 -3.90
CA VAL A 296 -3.16 20.21 -2.66
C VAL A 296 -4.24 21.21 -2.27
N THR A 297 -3.92 22.50 -2.30
CA THR A 297 -4.87 23.58 -2.00
C THR A 297 -6.11 23.51 -2.88
N PHE A 298 -5.93 23.36 -4.20
CA PHE A 298 -7.05 23.27 -5.13
C PHE A 298 -7.89 22.02 -4.91
N VAL A 299 -7.26 20.87 -4.66
CA VAL A 299 -7.97 19.62 -4.37
C VAL A 299 -8.77 19.75 -3.07
N LEU A 300 -8.14 20.17 -1.98
CA LEU A 300 -8.82 20.33 -0.68
C LEU A 300 -9.93 21.38 -0.73
N GLY A 301 -9.75 22.48 -1.48
CA GLY A 301 -10.79 23.50 -1.69
C GLY A 301 -11.94 23.04 -2.57
N SER A 302 -11.75 21.99 -3.37
CA SER A 302 -12.76 21.46 -4.29
C SER A 302 -13.44 20.19 -3.79
N VAL A 303 -12.95 19.58 -2.71
CA VAL A 303 -13.53 18.37 -2.13
C VAL A 303 -14.35 18.75 -0.91
N ASP A 304 -15.63 18.40 -0.93
CA ASP A 304 -16.53 18.54 0.20
C ASP A 304 -16.37 17.34 1.14
N LEU A 305 -15.78 17.62 2.29
CA LEU A 305 -15.56 16.68 3.40
C LEU A 305 -16.58 16.86 4.52
N THR A 306 -17.64 17.67 4.31
CA THR A 306 -18.60 18.05 5.37
C THR A 306 -19.42 16.88 5.92
N ALA A 307 -19.61 15.85 5.11
CA ALA A 307 -20.39 14.69 5.50
C ALA A 307 -19.59 13.68 6.34
N THR A 308 -18.27 13.83 6.48
CA THR A 308 -17.42 12.80 7.07
C THR A 308 -16.44 13.33 8.10
N HIS A 309 -16.17 12.47 9.09
CA HIS A 309 -15.06 12.63 10.01
C HIS A 309 -13.75 12.12 9.41
N ALA A 310 -13.41 12.58 8.21
CA ALA A 310 -12.24 12.12 7.50
C ALA A 310 -10.95 12.50 8.24
N ARG A 311 -9.99 11.56 8.29
CA ARG A 311 -8.60 11.85 8.67
C ARG A 311 -7.87 12.39 7.45
N VAL A 312 -7.31 13.59 7.58
CA VAL A 312 -6.53 14.22 6.50
C VAL A 312 -5.04 14.17 6.87
N GLN A 313 -4.24 13.51 6.05
CA GLN A 313 -2.80 13.41 6.18
C GLN A 313 -2.14 14.11 4.99
N LEU A 314 -1.32 15.11 5.27
CA LEU A 314 -0.58 15.85 4.27
C LEU A 314 0.91 15.69 4.56
N THR A 315 1.61 15.02 3.66
CA THR A 315 3.07 14.86 3.77
C THR A 315 3.72 15.73 2.69
N GLN A 316 4.71 16.54 3.03
CA GLN A 316 5.43 17.33 2.02
C GLN A 316 6.94 17.24 2.20
N HIS A 317 7.65 17.37 1.08
CA HIS A 317 9.08 17.58 1.06
C HIS A 317 9.41 19.00 1.54
N ASN A 318 10.36 19.13 2.48
CA ASN A 318 10.83 20.41 2.99
C ASN A 318 11.65 21.14 1.92
N GLU A 319 10.99 21.75 0.95
CA GLU A 319 11.61 22.74 0.08
C GLU A 319 11.50 24.09 0.77
N ALA A 320 12.65 24.66 1.16
CA ALA A 320 12.83 25.79 2.08
C ALA A 320 12.06 27.10 1.78
N ASN A 321 11.19 27.14 0.77
CA ASN A 321 10.49 28.34 0.30
C ASN A 321 8.97 28.18 0.10
N PHE A 322 8.35 27.04 0.43
CA PHE A 322 6.91 26.87 0.23
C PHE A 322 6.13 27.06 1.53
N SER A 323 5.35 28.14 1.60
CA SER A 323 4.25 28.25 2.56
C SER A 323 3.25 27.12 2.29
N PHE A 324 3.17 26.19 3.23
CA PHE A 324 2.41 24.93 3.16
C PHE A 324 0.91 25.18 3.01
N LEU A 325 0.46 26.18 3.73
CA LEU A 325 -0.91 26.62 3.74
C LEU A 325 -1.00 27.83 2.82
N PRO A 326 -2.05 27.94 2.00
CA PRO A 326 -2.41 29.23 1.46
C PRO A 326 -2.32 30.23 2.61
N ALA A 327 -1.74 31.41 2.38
CA ALA A 327 -1.89 32.51 3.34
C ALA A 327 -3.37 32.72 3.73
N ASP A 328 -4.28 32.21 2.90
CA ASP A 328 -5.71 32.21 3.02
C ASP A 328 -6.27 30.79 3.32
N MET A 329 -5.91 30.19 4.45
CA MET A 329 -6.61 29.00 5.00
C MET A 329 -8.12 29.22 5.14
N ALA A 330 -8.56 30.48 5.20
CA ALA A 330 -9.98 30.84 5.21
C ALA A 330 -10.71 30.45 3.92
N ARG A 331 -10.00 30.16 2.82
CA ARG A 331 -10.56 29.59 1.58
C ARG A 331 -10.87 28.11 1.66
N VAL A 332 -10.51 27.46 2.75
CA VAL A 332 -10.93 26.07 3.00
C VAL A 332 -11.77 26.00 4.27
N PRO A 333 -12.97 26.65 4.31
CA PRO A 333 -13.86 26.60 5.46
C PRO A 333 -14.22 25.15 5.86
N SER A 334 -14.21 24.24 4.88
CA SER A 334 -14.42 22.81 5.09
C SER A 334 -13.32 22.15 5.94
N LEU A 335 -12.08 22.64 5.93
CA LEU A 335 -11.01 22.05 6.75
C LEU A 335 -11.17 22.42 8.24
N ALA A 336 -11.53 23.68 8.53
CA ALA A 336 -11.56 24.20 9.89
C ALA A 336 -12.68 23.62 10.76
N ALA A 337 -13.81 23.22 10.16
CA ALA A 337 -14.98 22.75 10.91
C ALA A 337 -15.10 21.22 11.02
N LEU A 338 -14.35 20.44 10.22
CA LEU A 338 -14.68 19.02 9.98
C LEU A 338 -13.55 18.02 10.15
N ILE A 339 -12.30 18.47 10.08
CA ILE A 339 -11.18 17.55 10.24
C ILE A 339 -11.02 17.19 11.71
N ARG A 340 -11.28 15.93 12.06
CA ARG A 340 -10.95 15.41 13.39
C ARG A 340 -9.45 15.40 13.67
N THR A 341 -8.66 15.14 12.63
CA THR A 341 -7.21 15.03 12.74
C THR A 341 -6.57 15.44 11.43
N LEU A 342 -5.91 16.59 11.44
CA LEU A 342 -5.04 17.03 10.36
C LEU A 342 -3.61 16.69 10.78
N THR A 343 -3.01 15.72 10.11
CA THR A 343 -1.59 15.40 10.34
C THR A 343 -0.79 16.00 9.20
N ILE A 344 0.08 16.96 9.52
CA ILE A 344 1.06 17.49 8.58
C ILE A 344 2.43 16.91 8.92
N THR A 345 3.09 16.28 7.96
CA THR A 345 4.43 15.71 8.14
C THR A 345 5.40 16.32 7.15
N PHE A 346 6.56 16.73 7.66
CA PHE A 346 7.65 17.28 6.87
C PHE A 346 8.78 16.27 6.79
N PHE A 347 9.28 16.03 5.57
CA PHE A 347 10.46 15.21 5.34
C PHE A 347 11.60 16.07 4.80
N ASP A 348 12.75 16.02 5.46
CA ASP A 348 13.99 16.64 4.99
C ASP A 348 14.87 15.58 4.32
N PHE A 349 14.98 15.65 3.00
CA PHE A 349 15.73 14.67 2.20
C PHE A 349 17.25 14.89 2.26
N ASN A 350 17.70 16.03 2.78
CA ASN A 350 19.13 16.35 2.84
C ASN A 350 19.90 15.35 3.71
N ASP A 351 19.25 14.72 4.69
CA ASP A 351 19.86 13.70 5.56
C ASP A 351 20.12 12.36 4.85
N ALA A 352 19.34 11.99 3.82
CA ALA A 352 19.49 10.71 3.16
C ALA A 352 20.64 10.70 2.12
N ARG A 353 20.87 11.81 1.43
CA ARG A 353 21.92 11.91 0.38
C ARG A 353 23.33 12.12 0.93
N GLY A 354 23.49 12.77 2.09
CA GLY A 354 24.80 12.97 2.72
C GLY A 354 25.53 11.65 3.03
N THR A 355 24.76 10.61 3.36
CA THR A 355 25.28 9.29 3.75
C THR A 355 25.74 8.44 2.56
N LEU A 356 25.12 8.62 1.39
CA LEU A 356 25.50 7.92 0.14
C LEU A 356 26.71 8.57 -0.56
N ALA A 357 26.87 9.89 -0.47
CA ALA A 357 28.05 10.58 -0.99
C ALA A 357 29.33 10.24 -0.19
N SER A 358 29.22 10.02 1.12
CA SER A 358 30.33 9.60 1.98
C SER A 358 30.85 8.18 1.67
N ARG A 359 30.00 7.27 1.18
CA ARG A 359 30.40 5.89 0.81
C ARG A 359 31.24 5.77 -0.46
N ARG A 360 31.29 6.80 -1.33
CA ARG A 360 32.16 6.79 -2.53
C ARG A 360 33.58 7.29 -2.30
N ALA A 361 33.89 7.81 -1.10
CA ALA A 361 35.22 8.29 -0.74
C ALA A 361 35.95 7.31 0.20
N GLY A 362 36.20 6.07 -0.25
CA GLY A 362 37.31 5.19 0.20
C GLY A 362 37.56 4.92 1.70
N GLY A 363 36.72 5.37 2.64
CA GLY A 363 36.89 5.19 4.07
C GLY A 363 36.13 3.98 4.59
N ARG A 364 36.81 3.12 5.37
CA ARG A 364 36.18 1.98 6.04
C ARG A 364 34.98 2.45 6.88
N PRO A 365 33.82 1.74 6.85
CA PRO A 365 32.61 2.20 7.51
C PRO A 365 32.73 2.05 9.03
N ARG A 366 32.49 3.13 9.77
CA ARG A 366 31.97 3.05 11.14
C ARG A 366 30.47 2.77 11.04
N ALA A 367 30.01 1.76 11.76
CA ALA A 367 28.63 1.29 11.75
C ALA A 367 27.80 2.11 12.75
N ASP A 368 27.47 3.36 12.41
CA ASP A 368 26.47 4.17 13.13
C ASP A 368 25.86 5.16 12.14
N GLY A 369 24.77 4.76 11.47
CA GLY A 369 24.01 5.62 10.57
C GLY A 369 22.54 5.63 11.01
N GLN A 370 22.19 6.57 11.89
CA GLN A 370 20.83 6.81 12.33
C GLN A 370 20.09 7.69 11.31
N HIS A 371 18.89 7.27 10.91
CA HIS A 371 17.97 8.08 10.12
C HIS A 371 17.25 9.10 11.02
N CYS A 372 17.43 10.40 10.75
CA CYS A 372 16.69 11.46 11.40
C CYS A 372 15.44 11.84 10.60
N THR A 373 14.27 11.35 10.99
CA THR A 373 12.97 11.93 10.59
C THR A 373 12.47 12.84 11.71
N SER A 374 12.29 14.14 11.43
CA SER A 374 11.60 15.07 12.34
C SER A 374 10.11 15.07 12.05
N GLN A 375 9.34 14.27 12.80
CA GLN A 375 7.88 14.29 12.71
C GLN A 375 7.32 15.44 13.57
N HIS A 376 6.92 16.54 12.94
CA HIS A 376 6.15 17.59 13.61
C HIS A 376 4.66 17.28 13.50
N GLN A 377 4.09 16.58 14.49
CA GLN A 377 2.63 16.43 14.57
C GLN A 377 2.03 17.71 15.14
N MET A 378 1.30 18.46 14.31
CA MET A 378 0.50 19.59 14.75
C MET A 378 -0.96 19.15 14.83
N ASP A 379 -1.41 18.77 16.02
CA ASP A 379 -2.83 18.50 16.26
C ASP A 379 -3.56 19.83 16.40
N ILE A 380 -4.35 20.19 15.39
CA ILE A 380 -5.27 21.33 15.47
C ILE A 380 -6.55 20.80 16.13
N GLN A 381 -6.78 21.19 17.39
CA GLN A 381 -8.02 20.90 18.13
C GLN A 381 -9.09 21.96 17.86
#